data_AF-X0YI01-F1
#
_entry.id   AF-X0YI01-F1
#
_cell.length_a   1.000
_cell.length_b   1.000
_cell.length_c   1.000
_cell.angle_alpha   90.00
_cell.angle_beta   90.00
_cell.angle_gamma   90.00
#
_symmetry.space_group_name_H-M   'P 1'
#
loop_
_entity.id
_entity.type
_entity.pdbx_description
1 polymer ?
#
loop_
_entity_poly.entity_id
_entity_poly.type
_entity_poly.pdbx_seq_one_letter_code
_entity_poly.pdbx_strand_id
1 'polypeptide(L)'
;IHILINSNGTLIKKEFWKIKKVDEVQFSLDGPRHINDAIRGKGVHNKVMEAIKICKNNKINATLTTVISKYNTSHIAYVLDIAREYKVGVYFQPVDQNLSSNSPEDINLLFAPSESDYKKTISYLIDEKKSGRKFINNSLAGLRHLYYWPSPRLMKCLVG
;
A
#
# COMPACT_ATOMS: atom_id res chain seq x y z
N ILE A 1 -0.02 23.86 -6.20
CA ILE A 1 -0.72 22.63 -6.64
C ILE A 1 0.23 21.48 -6.35
N HIS A 2 -0.22 20.43 -5.67
CA HIS A 2 0.58 19.23 -5.39
C HIS A 2 0.23 18.14 -6.40
N ILE A 3 1.24 17.51 -7.01
CA ILE A 3 1.12 16.50 -8.06
C ILE A 3 1.68 15.17 -7.54
N LEU A 4 0.79 14.20 -7.35
CA LEU A 4 1.12 12.83 -6.98
C LEU A 4 0.77 11.87 -8.13
N ILE A 5 1.69 10.96 -8.46
CA ILE A 5 1.46 9.90 -9.45
C ILE A 5 1.52 8.53 -8.77
N ASN A 6 0.50 7.70 -9.03
CA ASN A 6 0.54 6.28 -8.69
C ASN A 6 1.21 5.49 -9.81
N SER A 7 2.15 4.61 -9.48
CA SER A 7 2.90 3.82 -10.46
C SER A 7 3.20 2.42 -9.96
N ASN A 8 3.20 1.43 -10.86
CA ASN A 8 3.73 0.09 -10.56
C ASN A 8 5.28 0.03 -10.61
N GLY A 9 5.96 1.17 -10.84
CA GLY A 9 7.42 1.29 -10.83
C GLY A 9 8.11 0.77 -12.10
N THR A 10 7.42 0.02 -12.95
CA THR A 10 8.05 -0.76 -14.04
C THR A 10 8.70 0.08 -15.13
N LEU A 11 8.21 1.31 -15.34
CA LEU A 11 8.70 2.24 -16.37
C LEU A 11 9.59 3.34 -15.80
N ILE A 12 9.72 3.46 -14.47
CA ILE A 12 10.43 4.59 -13.85
C ILE A 12 11.87 4.67 -14.33
N LYS A 13 12.59 3.55 -14.38
CA LYS A 13 13.98 3.52 -14.87
C LYS A 13 14.12 4.11 -16.27
N LYS A 14 13.18 3.78 -17.17
CA LYS A 14 13.24 4.18 -18.56
C LYS A 14 12.69 5.59 -18.78
N GLU A 15 11.64 5.98 -18.08
CA GLU A 15 10.83 7.16 -18.44
C GLU A 15 10.88 8.26 -17.37
N PHE A 16 11.81 8.17 -16.41
CA PHE A 16 11.91 9.08 -15.25
C PHE A 16 11.86 10.57 -15.64
N TRP A 17 12.48 10.95 -16.76
CA TRP A 17 12.51 12.34 -17.22
C TRP A 17 11.13 12.95 -17.43
N LYS A 18 10.11 12.13 -17.74
CA LYS A 18 8.72 12.58 -17.94
C LYS A 18 8.05 13.03 -16.65
N ILE A 19 8.53 12.56 -15.51
CA ILE A 19 7.94 12.83 -14.19
C ILE A 19 8.84 13.64 -13.27
N LYS A 20 9.92 14.24 -13.79
CA LYS A 20 10.89 15.01 -12.98
C LYS A 20 10.30 16.21 -12.22
N LYS A 21 9.10 16.66 -12.60
CA LYS A 21 8.43 17.84 -12.04
C LYS A 21 7.29 17.48 -11.07
N VAL A 22 7.08 16.20 -10.76
CA VAL A 22 6.06 15.80 -9.79
C VAL A 22 6.60 15.91 -8.38
N ASP A 23 5.70 16.15 -7.42
CA ASP A 23 6.07 16.27 -6.02
C ASP A 23 6.30 14.88 -5.40
N GLU A 24 5.47 13.90 -5.79
CA GLU A 24 5.48 12.55 -5.22
C GLU A 24 5.16 11.47 -6.24
N VAL A 25 5.80 10.31 -6.08
CA VAL A 25 5.44 9.07 -6.75
C VAL A 25 5.12 8.00 -5.71
N GLN A 26 3.92 7.44 -5.79
CA GLN A 26 3.46 6.36 -4.93
C GLN A 26 3.57 5.03 -5.67
N PHE A 27 4.33 4.10 -5.11
CA PHE A 27 4.58 2.78 -5.68
C PHE A 27 3.77 1.70 -4.99
N SER A 28 3.28 0.75 -5.77
CA SER A 28 2.60 -0.40 -5.19
C SER A 28 3.57 -1.52 -4.80
N LEU A 29 3.49 -2.00 -3.56
CA LEU A 29 4.29 -3.10 -3.04
C LEU A 29 3.44 -3.96 -2.12
N ASP A 30 3.25 -5.24 -2.46
CA ASP A 30 2.33 -6.12 -1.71
C ASP A 30 3.02 -7.16 -0.83
N GLY A 31 4.35 -7.12 -0.70
CA GLY A 31 5.09 -8.05 0.15
C GLY A 31 6.43 -8.46 -0.47
N PRO A 32 7.03 -9.56 0.01
CA PRO A 32 8.25 -10.14 -0.53
C PRO A 32 8.11 -10.45 -2.03
N ARG A 33 9.24 -10.54 -2.72
CA ARG A 33 9.28 -10.78 -4.18
C ARG A 33 8.29 -11.84 -4.66
N HIS A 34 8.25 -13.02 -4.04
CA HIS A 34 7.38 -14.11 -4.50
C HIS A 34 5.88 -13.76 -4.41
N ILE A 35 5.46 -13.02 -3.39
CA ILE A 35 4.07 -12.53 -3.26
C ILE A 35 3.82 -11.39 -4.24
N ASN A 36 4.69 -10.37 -4.22
CA ASN A 36 4.50 -9.19 -5.05
C ASN A 36 4.53 -9.53 -6.55
N ASP A 37 5.44 -10.39 -6.99
CA ASP A 37 5.55 -10.78 -8.38
C ASP A 37 4.41 -11.71 -8.82
N ALA A 38 3.84 -12.51 -7.91
CA ALA A 38 2.64 -13.29 -8.19
C ALA A 38 1.42 -12.40 -8.41
N ILE A 39 1.30 -11.30 -7.66
CA ILE A 39 0.18 -10.34 -7.77
C ILE A 39 0.38 -9.38 -8.96
N ARG A 40 1.59 -8.85 -9.13
CA ARG A 40 1.88 -7.70 -10.01
C ARG A 40 2.67 -8.04 -11.27
N GLY A 41 3.19 -9.26 -11.36
CA GLY A 41 4.00 -9.74 -12.49
C GLY A 41 5.47 -9.94 -12.16
N LYS A 42 6.11 -10.86 -12.91
CA LYS A 42 7.50 -11.27 -12.69
C LYS A 42 8.48 -10.10 -12.72
N GLY A 43 9.31 -10.00 -11.68
CA GLY A 43 10.37 -8.99 -11.54
C GLY A 43 9.89 -7.59 -11.15
N VAL A 44 8.60 -7.38 -10.89
CA VAL A 44 8.06 -6.08 -10.52
C VAL A 44 8.59 -5.63 -9.16
N HIS A 45 8.76 -6.53 -8.21
CA HIS A 45 9.31 -6.20 -6.89
C HIS A 45 10.66 -5.47 -7.01
N ASN A 46 11.58 -6.01 -7.80
CA ASN A 46 12.89 -5.42 -8.02
C ASN A 46 12.81 -4.05 -8.70
N LYS A 47 11.91 -3.91 -9.68
CA LYS A 47 11.70 -2.64 -10.40
C LYS A 47 11.18 -1.56 -9.45
N VAL A 48 10.31 -1.92 -8.51
CA VAL A 48 9.84 -0.99 -7.46
C VAL A 48 11.01 -0.56 -6.56
N MET A 49 11.86 -1.48 -6.09
CA MET A 49 13.04 -1.11 -5.29
C MET A 49 13.99 -0.17 -6.05
N GLU A 50 14.22 -0.44 -7.33
CA GLU A 50 15.02 0.42 -8.20
C GLU A 50 14.36 1.79 -8.41
N ALA A 51 13.05 1.83 -8.65
CA ALA A 51 12.27 3.05 -8.83
C ALA A 51 12.34 3.98 -7.60
N ILE A 52 12.21 3.43 -6.40
CA ILE A 52 12.36 4.18 -5.14
C ILE A 52 13.74 4.83 -5.08
N LYS A 53 14.81 4.08 -5.38
CA LYS A 53 16.19 4.63 -5.39
C LYS A 53 16.34 5.76 -6.40
N ILE A 54 15.77 5.62 -7.60
CA ILE A 54 15.81 6.66 -8.63
C ILE A 54 15.11 7.93 -8.17
N CYS A 55 13.89 7.84 -7.64
CA CYS A 55 13.15 8.98 -7.11
C CYS A 55 13.94 9.70 -6.01
N LYS A 56 14.47 8.94 -5.04
CA LYS A 56 15.25 9.49 -3.93
C LYS A 56 16.52 10.20 -4.38
N ASN A 57 17.28 9.60 -5.30
CA ASN A 57 18.51 10.20 -5.83
C ASN A 57 18.25 11.50 -6.59
N ASN A 58 17.02 11.69 -7.09
CA ASN A 58 16.59 12.89 -7.80
C ASN A 58 15.69 13.81 -6.95
N LYS A 59 15.65 13.60 -5.62
CA LYS A 59 14.88 14.43 -4.66
C LYS A 59 13.37 14.47 -4.92
N ILE A 60 12.81 13.43 -5.51
CA ILE A 60 11.35 13.25 -5.64
C ILE A 60 10.85 12.40 -4.47
N ASN A 61 9.78 12.82 -3.81
CA ASN A 61 9.20 12.05 -2.72
C ASN A 61 8.70 10.69 -3.25
N ALA A 62 9.02 9.62 -2.54
CA ALA A 62 8.56 8.28 -2.87
C ALA A 62 7.76 7.74 -1.69
N THR A 63 6.58 7.21 -1.96
CA THR A 63 5.76 6.49 -0.98
C THR A 63 5.35 5.13 -1.50
N LEU A 64 4.85 4.29 -0.61
CA LEU A 64 4.34 2.96 -0.91
C LEU A 64 2.84 2.90 -0.69
N THR A 65 2.18 1.99 -1.39
CA THR A 65 0.82 1.55 -1.09
C THR A 65 0.72 0.04 -1.21
N THR A 66 0.01 -0.55 -0.26
CA THR A 66 -0.22 -1.99 -0.15
C THR A 66 -1.71 -2.24 -0.03
N VAL A 67 -2.24 -3.07 -0.92
CA VAL A 67 -3.60 -3.59 -0.78
C VAL A 67 -3.53 -4.84 0.09
N ILE A 68 -4.25 -4.85 1.21
CA ILE A 68 -4.30 -6.00 2.13
C ILE A 68 -5.18 -7.07 1.50
N SER A 69 -4.56 -8.15 1.02
CA SER A 69 -5.20 -9.29 0.36
C SER A 69 -4.94 -10.58 1.13
N LYS A 70 -5.66 -11.66 0.82
CA LYS A 70 -5.40 -12.98 1.42
C LYS A 70 -3.98 -13.52 1.20
N TYR A 71 -3.26 -12.97 0.22
CA TYR A 71 -1.90 -13.40 -0.11
C TYR A 71 -0.81 -12.70 0.71
N ASN A 72 -1.11 -11.59 1.37
CA ASN A 72 -0.08 -10.76 2.01
C ASN A 72 -0.33 -10.35 3.46
N THR A 73 -1.45 -10.77 4.08
CA THR A 73 -1.73 -10.51 5.50
C THR A 73 -0.59 -10.97 6.42
N SER A 74 0.05 -12.10 6.12
CA SER A 74 1.22 -12.64 6.84
C SER A 74 2.54 -11.92 6.55
N HIS A 75 2.56 -10.98 5.60
CA HIS A 75 3.76 -10.36 5.06
C HIS A 75 3.80 -8.83 5.23
N ILE A 76 2.88 -8.25 5.98
CA ILE A 76 2.82 -6.81 6.24
C ILE A 76 4.07 -6.29 6.96
N ALA A 77 4.65 -7.08 7.88
CA ALA A 77 5.90 -6.72 8.55
C ALA A 77 7.05 -6.47 7.56
N TYR A 78 7.14 -7.28 6.49
CA TYR A 78 8.14 -7.09 5.44
C TYR A 78 7.99 -5.74 4.74
N VAL A 79 6.75 -5.34 4.42
CA VAL A 79 6.49 -4.03 3.79
C VAL A 79 6.93 -2.89 4.72
N LEU A 80 6.66 -3.01 6.03
CA LEU A 80 7.11 -2.02 7.01
C LEU A 80 8.63 -1.96 7.14
N ASP A 81 9.31 -3.10 7.03
CA ASP A 81 10.78 -3.17 7.01
C ASP A 81 11.37 -2.46 5.78
N ILE A 82 10.80 -2.69 4.59
CA ILE A 82 11.17 -1.97 3.37
C ILE A 82 10.91 -0.48 3.51
N ALA A 83 9.74 -0.09 4.02
CA ALA A 83 9.40 1.31 4.26
C ALA A 83 10.45 2.00 5.18
N ARG A 84 10.91 1.29 6.21
CA ARG A 84 11.98 1.74 7.12
C ARG A 84 13.34 1.83 6.43
N GLU A 85 13.75 0.78 5.73
CA GLU A 85 15.04 0.69 5.02
C GLU A 85 15.17 1.85 4.02
N TYR A 86 14.13 2.05 3.22
CA TYR A 86 14.08 3.11 2.21
C TYR A 86 13.62 4.45 2.76
N LYS A 87 13.29 4.57 4.05
CA LYS A 87 12.79 5.79 4.69
C LYS A 87 11.64 6.43 3.89
N VAL A 88 10.65 5.62 3.51
CA VAL A 88 9.45 6.04 2.77
C VAL A 88 8.20 5.72 3.59
N GLY A 89 7.14 6.51 3.42
CA GLY A 89 5.86 6.21 4.04
C GLY A 89 5.07 5.16 3.25
N VAL A 90 4.19 4.42 3.92
CA VAL A 90 3.30 3.41 3.32
C VAL A 90 1.85 3.64 3.71
N TYR A 91 0.96 3.54 2.73
CA TYR A 91 -0.48 3.45 2.94
C TYR A 91 -0.97 2.01 2.79
N PHE A 92 -1.86 1.59 3.69
CA PHE A 92 -2.56 0.32 3.61
C PHE A 92 -4.02 0.56 3.23
N GLN A 93 -4.52 -0.24 2.30
CA GLN A 93 -5.88 -0.15 1.76
C GLN A 93 -6.52 -1.55 1.74
N PRO A 94 -7.85 -1.66 1.92
CA PRO A 94 -8.54 -2.92 1.72
C PRO A 94 -8.65 -3.25 0.23
N VAL A 95 -8.98 -4.50 -0.09
CA VAL A 95 -9.44 -4.87 -1.44
C VAL A 95 -10.73 -4.11 -1.72
N ASP A 96 -10.79 -3.44 -2.87
CA ASP A 96 -12.03 -2.84 -3.36
C ASP A 96 -12.97 -3.94 -3.85
N GLN A 97 -14.19 -3.95 -3.33
CA GLN A 97 -15.20 -4.95 -3.67
C GLN A 97 -15.79 -4.76 -5.08
N ASN A 98 -15.47 -3.67 -5.77
CA ASN A 98 -15.97 -3.33 -7.10
C ASN A 98 -14.90 -3.39 -8.21
N LEU A 99 -13.77 -4.07 -7.97
CA LEU A 99 -12.65 -4.19 -8.91
C LEU A 99 -12.98 -4.95 -10.22
N SER A 100 -13.23 -4.22 -11.31
CA SER A 100 -13.33 -4.71 -12.70
C SER A 100 -14.55 -5.59 -13.01
N SER A 101 -14.82 -5.81 -14.30
CA SER A 101 -16.00 -6.42 -14.95
C SER A 101 -16.42 -7.83 -14.50
N ASN A 102 -15.87 -8.35 -13.41
CA ASN A 102 -16.33 -9.56 -12.74
C ASN A 102 -17.35 -9.17 -11.66
N SER A 103 -18.15 -10.12 -11.19
CA SER A 103 -19.07 -9.82 -10.10
C SER A 103 -18.28 -9.46 -8.83
N PRO A 104 -18.78 -8.56 -7.96
CA PRO A 104 -18.19 -8.30 -6.63
C PRO A 104 -17.90 -9.57 -5.81
N GLU A 105 -18.64 -10.64 -6.08
CA GLU A 105 -18.47 -11.96 -5.47
C GLU A 105 -17.15 -12.62 -5.90
N ASP A 106 -16.80 -12.55 -7.19
CA ASP A 106 -15.58 -13.14 -7.75
C ASP A 106 -14.30 -12.49 -7.18
N ILE A 107 -14.31 -11.17 -6.99
CA ILE A 107 -13.16 -10.42 -6.48
C ILE A 107 -12.95 -10.71 -5.00
N ASN A 108 -14.03 -10.73 -4.22
CA ASN A 108 -13.97 -11.14 -2.82
C ASN A 108 -13.42 -12.57 -2.71
N LEU A 109 -13.94 -13.52 -3.49
CA LEU A 109 -13.42 -14.90 -3.51
C LEU A 109 -11.94 -14.98 -3.88
N LEU A 110 -11.49 -14.19 -4.85
CA LEU A 110 -10.14 -14.30 -5.42
C LEU A 110 -9.06 -13.56 -4.63
N PHE A 111 -9.38 -12.44 -3.97
CA PHE A 111 -8.36 -11.58 -3.36
C PHE A 111 -8.65 -11.17 -1.92
N ALA A 112 -9.93 -11.14 -1.48
CA ALA A 112 -10.24 -10.70 -0.14
C ALA A 112 -9.65 -11.64 0.92
N PRO A 113 -9.00 -11.10 1.97
CA PRO A 113 -8.64 -11.87 3.15
C PRO A 113 -9.88 -12.30 3.93
N SER A 114 -9.73 -13.33 4.78
CA SER A 114 -10.77 -13.63 5.77
C SER A 114 -10.94 -12.42 6.70
N GLU A 115 -12.16 -12.20 7.22
CA GLU A 115 -12.41 -11.10 8.15
C GLU A 115 -11.48 -11.16 9.38
N SER A 116 -11.18 -12.38 9.85
CA SER A 116 -10.30 -12.60 10.99
C SER A 116 -8.85 -12.21 10.70
N ASP A 117 -8.31 -12.59 9.53
CA ASP A 117 -6.93 -12.26 9.15
C ASP A 117 -6.79 -10.77 8.85
N TYR A 118 -7.81 -10.18 8.24
CA TYR A 118 -7.86 -8.74 7.99
C TYR A 118 -7.87 -7.95 9.31
N LYS A 119 -8.75 -8.30 10.26
CA LYS A 119 -8.80 -7.64 11.58
C LYS A 119 -7.50 -7.80 12.35
N LYS A 120 -6.89 -8.98 12.34
CA LYS A 120 -5.55 -9.21 12.94
C LYS A 120 -4.50 -8.29 12.30
N THR A 121 -4.53 -8.16 10.98
CA THR A 121 -3.63 -7.29 10.23
C THR A 121 -3.80 -5.82 10.59
N ILE A 122 -5.05 -5.33 10.66
CA ILE A 122 -5.33 -3.94 11.05
C ILE A 122 -4.94 -3.68 12.51
N SER A 123 -5.22 -4.61 13.44
CA SER A 123 -4.78 -4.50 14.84
C SER A 123 -3.25 -4.38 14.93
N TYR A 124 -2.53 -5.24 14.21
CA TYR A 124 -1.08 -5.16 14.11
C TYR A 124 -0.61 -3.78 13.62
N LEU A 125 -1.20 -3.24 12.55
CA LEU A 125 -0.87 -1.91 12.04
C LEU A 125 -1.17 -0.78 13.04
N ILE A 126 -2.26 -0.90 13.83
CA ILE A 126 -2.59 0.06 14.89
C ILE A 126 -1.53 0.04 15.99
N ASP A 127 -1.10 -1.14 16.43
CA ASP A 127 -0.12 -1.31 17.49
C ASP A 127 1.26 -0.79 17.05
N GLU A 128 1.67 -1.13 15.83
CA GLU A 128 2.89 -0.61 15.20
C GLU A 128 2.87 0.93 15.08
N LYS A 129 1.72 1.52 14.74
CA LYS A 129 1.60 2.97 14.67
C LYS A 129 1.64 3.63 16.05
N LYS A 130 1.02 3.02 17.07
CA LYS A 130 1.07 3.50 18.46
C LYS A 130 2.47 3.41 19.07
N SER A 131 3.26 2.41 18.68
CA SER A 131 4.65 2.26 19.14
C SER A 131 5.61 3.29 18.53
N GLY A 132 5.10 4.32 17.83
CA GLY A 132 5.88 5.43 17.30
C GLY A 132 6.49 5.19 15.92
N ARG A 133 6.10 4.13 15.19
CA ARG A 133 6.60 3.90 13.83
C ARG A 133 6.03 4.93 12.86
N LYS A 134 6.90 5.83 12.40
CA LYS A 134 6.59 6.99 11.55
C LYS A 134 6.28 6.64 10.08
N PHE A 135 6.47 5.38 9.67
CA PHE A 135 6.35 4.99 8.25
C PHE A 135 4.93 4.58 7.84
N ILE A 136 4.00 4.41 8.79
CA ILE A 136 2.58 4.15 8.46
C ILE A 136 1.88 5.49 8.25
N ASN A 137 1.49 5.78 7.01
CA ASN A 137 0.87 7.06 6.66
C ASN A 137 -0.63 7.12 6.97
N ASN A 138 -1.35 6.00 7.02
CA ASN A 138 -2.74 5.98 7.49
C ASN A 138 -2.83 6.58 8.89
N SER A 139 -3.79 7.47 9.18
CA SER A 139 -4.01 7.97 10.54
C SER A 139 -4.51 6.85 11.47
N LEU A 140 -4.37 7.01 12.79
CA LEU A 140 -4.95 6.05 13.76
C LEU A 140 -6.47 5.95 13.61
N ALA A 141 -7.14 7.07 13.33
CA ALA A 141 -8.57 7.08 13.03
C ALA A 141 -8.89 6.33 11.73
N GLY A 142 -8.08 6.52 10.68
CA GLY A 142 -8.21 5.79 9.42
C GLY A 142 -8.04 4.29 9.59
N LEU A 143 -7.02 3.83 10.34
CA LEU A 143 -6.85 2.41 10.63
C LEU A 143 -8.01 1.82 11.44
N ARG A 144 -8.53 2.56 12.43
CA ARG A 144 -9.73 2.14 13.19
C ARG A 144 -10.97 2.05 12.32
N HIS A 145 -11.12 2.94 11.34
CA HIS A 145 -12.20 2.83 10.35
C HIS A 145 -12.01 1.61 9.46
N LEU A 146 -10.79 1.41 8.94
CA LEU A 146 -10.44 0.26 8.12
C LEU A 146 -10.68 -1.07 8.82
N TYR A 147 -10.54 -1.15 10.15
CA TYR A 147 -10.81 -2.36 10.95
C TYR A 147 -12.19 -2.97 10.72
N TYR A 148 -13.17 -2.15 10.32
CA TYR A 148 -14.54 -2.60 10.09
C TYR A 148 -14.84 -2.99 8.64
N TRP A 149 -13.88 -2.89 7.72
CA TRP A 149 -14.04 -3.49 6.39
C TRP A 149 -14.34 -4.99 6.52
N PRO A 150 -15.23 -5.57 5.68
CA PRO A 150 -15.90 -4.97 4.52
C PRO A 150 -17.15 -4.15 4.84
N SER A 151 -17.60 -4.10 6.09
CA SER A 151 -18.81 -3.40 6.52
C SER A 151 -18.46 -2.13 7.32
N PRO A 152 -18.07 -1.04 6.64
CA PRO A 152 -17.57 0.16 7.29
C PRO A 152 -18.60 0.75 8.25
N ARG A 153 -18.14 1.17 9.43
CA ARG A 153 -18.95 1.98 10.35
C ARG A 153 -18.79 3.45 9.99
N LEU A 154 -19.89 4.21 10.10
CA LEU A 154 -19.86 5.68 9.98
C LEU A 154 -18.77 6.25 10.90
N MET A 155 -17.81 6.96 10.31
CA MET A 155 -16.90 7.78 11.10
C MET A 155 -17.74 8.92 11.68
N LYS A 156 -17.76 9.06 13.01
CA LYS A 156 -18.29 10.27 13.64
C LYS A 156 -17.46 11.44 13.12
N CYS A 157 -18.05 12.23 12.23
CA CYS A 157 -17.46 13.49 11.81
C CYS A 157 -17.39 14.39 13.05
N LEU A 158 -16.27 15.08 13.26
CA LEU A 158 -16.10 16.08 14.32
C LEU A 158 -16.82 17.41 14.02
N VAL A 159 -17.55 17.49 12.90
CA VAL A 159 -18.26 18.69 12.43
C VAL A 159 -19.76 18.42 12.30
N GLY A 160 -20.34 17.76 13.30
CA GLY A 160 -21.78 17.52 13.43
C GLY A 160 -22.26 17.96 14.80
#